data_AF-A0A953F3A5-F1
#
_entry.id   AF-A0A953F3A5-F1
#
_cell.length_a   1.000
_cell.length_b   1.000
_cell.length_c   1.000
_cell.angle_alpha   90.00
_cell.angle_beta   90.00
_cell.angle_gamma   90.00
#
_symmetry.space_group_name_H-M   'P 1'
#
loop_
_entity.id
_entity.type
_entity.pdbx_description
1 polymer ?
#
loop_
_entity_poly.entity_id
_entity_poly.type
_entity_poly.pdbx_seq_one_letter_code
_entity_poly.pdbx_strand_id
1 'polypeptide(L)'
;MFGQKKYKHKYRQHLTSQESNFTSKTTDTILQTDKSILTFQILDNKGDAIPFANITIRNSVTDTTIHSDFDGFVSIKLSSGTFSITIFSLQFTPITLDNFIVKENTKTDIKTSLGLSNALRIALIYSIRKLTDEEIKKIVDDLSNDKEESELIKNKTCYIMWEI
;
A
#
# COMPACT_ATOMS: atom_id res chain seq x y z
N MET A 1 27.23 -9.75 25.17
CA MET A 1 26.81 -9.99 23.77
C MET A 1 27.38 -11.33 23.30
N PHE A 2 26.83 -12.46 23.77
CA PHE A 2 27.30 -13.81 23.46
C PHE A 2 26.32 -14.46 22.47
N GLY A 3 26.62 -14.39 21.17
CA GLY A 3 25.77 -14.97 20.11
C GLY A 3 26.17 -14.58 18.69
N GLN A 4 26.84 -13.44 18.52
CA GLN A 4 27.21 -12.91 17.19
C GLN A 4 28.47 -13.55 16.56
N LYS A 5 29.29 -14.30 17.31
CA LYS A 5 30.52 -14.92 16.76
C LYS A 5 30.26 -15.92 15.62
N LYS A 6 29.05 -16.47 15.53
CA LYS A 6 28.66 -17.47 14.53
C LYS A 6 28.38 -16.85 13.15
N TYR A 7 27.91 -15.60 13.11
CA TYR A 7 27.43 -14.95 11.89
C TYR A 7 28.50 -13.97 11.39
N LYS A 8 29.27 -14.43 10.40
CA LYS A 8 30.46 -13.72 9.90
C LYS A 8 30.16 -12.78 8.73
N HIS A 9 28.98 -12.90 8.13
CA HIS A 9 28.58 -12.14 6.95
C HIS A 9 27.37 -11.27 7.26
N LYS A 10 27.37 -10.03 6.76
CA LYS A 10 26.30 -9.05 6.96
C LYS A 10 25.90 -8.44 5.61
N TYR A 11 24.61 -8.36 5.37
CA TYR A 11 24.02 -7.70 4.20
C TYR A 11 22.98 -6.69 4.68
N ARG A 12 23.00 -5.49 4.12
CA ARG A 12 22.01 -4.44 4.38
C ARG A 12 21.16 -4.31 3.14
N GLN A 13 19.87 -4.60 3.25
CA GLN A 13 18.96 -4.65 2.10
C GLN A 13 17.73 -3.78 2.35
N HIS A 14 17.39 -2.97 1.34
CA HIS A 14 16.12 -2.28 1.30
C HIS A 14 15.05 -3.27 0.86
N LEU A 15 13.90 -3.27 1.53
CA LEU A 15 12.76 -4.04 1.09
C LEU A 15 12.09 -3.38 -0.12
N THR A 16 11.42 -4.19 -0.93
CA THR A 16 10.72 -3.75 -2.13
C THR A 16 9.30 -3.34 -1.77
N SER A 17 8.82 -2.23 -2.33
CA SER A 17 7.42 -1.82 -2.20
C SER A 17 6.50 -2.87 -2.83
N GLN A 18 5.38 -3.15 -2.17
CA GLN A 18 4.29 -3.91 -2.77
C GLN A 18 3.43 -2.97 -3.60
N GLU A 19 2.95 -3.46 -4.74
CA GLU A 19 2.04 -2.70 -5.58
C GLU A 19 0.67 -2.52 -4.91
N SER A 20 0.07 -1.36 -5.18
CA SER A 20 -1.31 -1.04 -4.81
C SER A 20 -2.21 -1.17 -6.04
N ASN A 21 -3.46 -1.57 -5.83
CA ASN A 21 -4.46 -1.66 -6.89
C ASN A 21 -5.82 -1.12 -6.44
N PHE A 22 -6.74 -0.98 -7.39
CA PHE A 22 -8.12 -0.61 -7.12
C PHE A 22 -9.08 -1.30 -8.08
N THR A 23 -10.34 -1.35 -7.66
CA THR A 23 -11.48 -1.66 -8.51
C THR A 23 -12.51 -0.55 -8.37
N SER A 24 -13.30 -0.32 -9.41
CA SER A 24 -14.37 0.68 -9.37
C SER A 24 -15.64 0.12 -10.01
N LYS A 25 -16.79 0.38 -9.39
CA LYS A 25 -18.10 0.06 -9.93
C LYS A 25 -18.95 1.32 -9.96
N THR A 26 -19.49 1.65 -11.14
CA THR A 26 -20.39 2.79 -11.30
C THR A 26 -21.80 2.29 -11.56
N THR A 27 -22.78 2.91 -10.90
CA THR A 27 -24.21 2.67 -11.08
C THR A 27 -24.94 3.99 -11.23
N ASP A 28 -25.95 4.02 -12.07
CA ASP A 28 -26.84 5.18 -12.15
C ASP A 28 -27.60 5.36 -10.83
N THR A 29 -27.88 6.60 -10.48
CA THR A 29 -28.72 6.95 -9.34
C THR A 29 -30.00 7.61 -9.83
N ILE A 30 -31.06 7.42 -9.07
CA ILE A 30 -32.33 8.13 -9.27
C ILE A 30 -32.30 9.58 -8.76
N LEU A 31 -31.17 10.01 -8.17
CA LEU A 31 -31.00 11.34 -7.60
C LEU A 31 -30.57 12.33 -8.69
N GLN A 32 -31.53 13.05 -9.26
CA GLN A 32 -31.28 14.14 -10.21
C GLN A 32 -30.74 15.36 -9.46
N THR A 33 -29.43 15.41 -9.25
CA THR A 33 -28.79 16.46 -8.45
C THR A 33 -27.62 17.13 -9.17
N ASP A 34 -27.39 16.81 -10.45
CA ASP A 34 -26.23 17.18 -11.27
C ASP A 34 -24.88 16.89 -10.57
N LYS A 35 -24.94 16.01 -9.57
CA LYS A 35 -23.86 15.58 -8.72
C LYS A 35 -23.80 14.07 -8.72
N SER A 36 -22.60 13.60 -8.44
CA SER A 36 -22.26 12.20 -8.38
C SER A 36 -21.74 11.90 -7.00
N ILE A 37 -21.98 10.67 -6.54
CA ILE A 37 -21.50 10.21 -5.24
C ILE A 37 -20.31 9.30 -5.50
N LEU A 38 -19.14 9.66 -5.01
CA LEU A 38 -18.00 8.77 -4.94
C LEU A 38 -17.95 8.19 -3.53
N THR A 39 -17.88 6.87 -3.44
CA THR A 39 -17.56 6.19 -2.19
C THR A 39 -16.23 5.49 -2.32
N PHE A 40 -15.49 5.45 -1.22
CA PHE A 40 -14.19 4.80 -1.14
C PHE A 40 -14.24 3.75 -0.02
N GLN A 41 -13.67 2.59 -0.30
CA GLN A 41 -13.30 1.60 0.70
C GLN A 41 -11.79 1.37 0.60
N ILE A 42 -11.05 1.83 1.59
CA ILE A 42 -9.59 1.79 1.61
C ILE A 42 -9.13 0.59 2.43
N LEU A 43 -8.63 -0.45 1.75
CA LEU A 43 -8.09 -1.65 2.39
C LEU A 43 -6.61 -1.82 2.08
N ASP A 44 -5.91 -2.62 2.88
CA ASP A 44 -4.60 -3.16 2.56
C ASP A 44 -4.68 -4.43 1.69
N ASN A 45 -3.53 -4.98 1.31
CA ASN A 45 -3.45 -6.23 0.53
C ASN A 45 -3.91 -7.49 1.29
N LYS A 46 -4.18 -7.41 2.59
CA LYS A 46 -4.76 -8.50 3.41
C LYS A 46 -6.28 -8.36 3.54
N GLY A 47 -6.85 -7.23 3.08
CA GLY A 47 -8.27 -6.91 3.17
C GLY A 47 -8.66 -6.18 4.45
N ASP A 48 -7.68 -5.78 5.26
CA ASP A 48 -7.91 -5.02 6.49
C ASP A 48 -8.15 -3.54 6.15
N ALA A 49 -9.05 -2.90 6.89
CA ALA A 49 -9.38 -1.49 6.68
C ALA A 49 -8.22 -0.57 7.07
N ILE A 50 -7.97 0.45 6.24
CA ILE A 50 -6.98 1.49 6.53
C ILE A 50 -7.70 2.76 6.97
N PRO A 51 -7.68 3.09 8.27
CA PRO A 51 -8.31 4.29 8.77
C PRO A 51 -7.51 5.54 8.45
N PHE A 52 -8.19 6.68 8.35
CA PHE A 52 -7.59 8.01 8.16
C PHE A 52 -6.66 8.14 6.94
N ALA A 53 -6.84 7.30 5.93
CA ALA A 53 -6.14 7.43 4.66
C ALA A 53 -6.51 8.77 4.02
N ASN A 54 -5.55 9.44 3.40
CA ASN A 54 -5.75 10.69 2.68
C ASN A 54 -6.22 10.38 1.26
N ILE A 55 -7.32 11.01 0.85
CA ILE A 55 -7.85 10.94 -0.51
C ILE A 55 -7.87 12.36 -1.06
N THR A 56 -6.93 12.65 -1.95
CA THR A 56 -6.83 13.93 -2.65
C THR A 56 -7.52 13.82 -4.01
N ILE A 57 -8.46 14.71 -4.30
CA ILE A 57 -9.25 14.72 -5.53
C ILE A 57 -9.06 16.07 -6.21
N ARG A 58 -8.49 16.05 -7.43
CA ARG A 58 -8.10 17.27 -8.16
C ARG A 58 -8.60 17.30 -9.59
N ASN A 59 -9.04 18.48 -10.04
CA ASN A 59 -9.16 18.86 -11.43
C ASN A 59 -8.90 20.37 -11.56
N SER A 60 -9.30 21.01 -12.67
CA SER A 60 -9.07 22.46 -12.87
C SER A 60 -9.90 23.37 -11.94
N VAL A 61 -10.91 22.84 -11.25
CA VAL A 61 -11.87 23.61 -10.42
C VAL A 61 -11.91 23.12 -8.97
N THR A 62 -11.61 21.85 -8.74
CA THR A 62 -11.68 21.17 -7.45
C THR A 62 -10.26 20.80 -7.02
N ASP A 63 -9.90 21.15 -5.79
CA ASP A 63 -8.74 20.62 -5.08
C ASP A 63 -9.17 20.38 -3.64
N THR A 64 -9.45 19.12 -3.31
CA THR A 64 -9.95 18.74 -1.99
C THR A 64 -9.23 17.51 -1.48
N THR A 65 -9.06 17.46 -0.16
CA THR A 65 -8.55 16.29 0.55
C THR A 65 -9.57 15.87 1.60
N ILE A 66 -9.92 14.59 1.59
CA ILE A 66 -10.80 13.95 2.57
C ILE A 66 -10.09 12.77 3.20
N HIS A 67 -10.59 12.30 4.33
CA HIS A 67 -10.00 11.18 5.06
C HIS A 67 -11.00 10.05 5.23
N SER A 68 -10.54 8.80 5.17
CA SER A 68 -11.34 7.66 5.57
C SER A 68 -11.64 7.67 7.07
N ASP A 69 -12.79 7.12 7.46
CA ASP A 69 -13.16 6.88 8.84
C ASP A 69 -12.39 5.67 9.45
N PHE A 70 -12.79 5.24 10.65
CA PHE A 70 -12.17 4.11 11.34
C PHE A 70 -12.32 2.77 10.60
N ASP A 71 -13.34 2.64 9.76
CA ASP A 71 -13.63 1.42 8.98
C ASP A 71 -13.05 1.52 7.56
N GLY A 72 -12.24 2.55 7.28
CA GLY A 72 -11.62 2.76 5.98
C GLY A 72 -12.58 3.27 4.91
N PHE A 73 -13.75 3.78 5.29
CA PHE A 73 -14.75 4.30 4.36
C PHE A 73 -14.76 5.83 4.29
N VAL A 74 -15.10 6.37 3.12
CA VAL A 74 -15.48 7.78 2.97
C VAL A 74 -16.41 7.95 1.77
N SER A 75 -17.25 8.98 1.81
CA SER A 75 -18.13 9.36 0.71
C SER A 75 -18.05 10.87 0.46
N ILE A 76 -18.04 11.25 -0.82
CA ILE A 76 -18.04 12.65 -1.26
C ILE A 76 -18.99 12.85 -2.44
N LYS A 77 -19.64 14.00 -2.46
CA LYS A 77 -20.43 14.45 -3.62
C LYS A 77 -19.59 15.38 -4.48
N LEU A 78 -19.50 15.10 -5.77
CA LEU A 78 -18.75 15.90 -6.74
C LEU A 78 -19.64 16.23 -7.94
N SER A 79 -19.36 17.34 -8.61
CA SER A 79 -19.87 17.57 -9.96
C SER A 79 -19.23 16.58 -10.94
N SER A 80 -19.89 16.34 -12.05
CA SER A 80 -19.31 15.55 -13.14
C SER A 80 -18.03 16.19 -13.66
N GLY A 81 -17.11 15.36 -14.15
CA GLY A 81 -15.82 15.81 -14.64
C GLY A 81 -14.76 14.72 -14.63
N THR A 82 -13.57 15.09 -15.07
CA THR A 82 -12.39 14.23 -15.05
C THR A 82 -11.47 14.68 -13.92
N PHE A 83 -11.04 13.75 -13.08
CA PHE A 83 -10.24 14.02 -11.88
C PHE A 83 -8.95 13.20 -11.88
N SER A 84 -7.91 13.71 -11.22
CA SER A 84 -6.83 12.89 -10.69
C SER A 84 -7.12 12.64 -9.21
N ILE A 85 -7.18 11.37 -8.82
CA ILE A 85 -7.48 10.95 -7.44
C ILE A 85 -6.26 10.24 -6.88
N THR A 86 -5.63 10.79 -5.85
CA THR A 86 -4.50 10.17 -5.16
C THR A 86 -4.94 9.69 -3.78
N ILE A 87 -4.66 8.42 -3.48
CA ILE A 87 -4.95 7.80 -2.19
C ILE A 87 -3.62 7.45 -1.53
N PHE A 88 -3.42 7.94 -0.31
CA PHE A 88 -2.17 7.81 0.44
C PHE A 88 -2.44 7.54 1.93
N SER A 89 -1.70 6.59 2.49
CA SER A 89 -1.62 6.40 3.94
C SER A 89 -0.18 6.11 4.34
N LEU A 90 0.19 6.48 5.56
CA LEU A 90 1.52 6.24 6.08
C LEU A 90 1.80 4.74 6.06
N GLN A 91 3.01 4.34 5.64
CA GLN A 91 3.47 2.95 5.47
C GLN A 91 2.97 2.22 4.20
N PHE A 92 2.06 2.80 3.42
CA PHE A 92 1.51 2.18 2.22
C PHE A 92 2.00 2.84 0.93
N THR A 93 2.08 2.05 -0.13
CA THR A 93 2.36 2.52 -1.49
C THR A 93 1.15 3.33 -1.97
N PRO A 94 1.32 4.62 -2.33
CA PRO A 94 0.20 5.43 -2.82
C PRO A 94 -0.30 4.90 -4.15
N ILE A 95 -1.58 5.17 -4.44
CA ILE A 95 -2.16 4.92 -5.75
C ILE A 95 -2.75 6.21 -6.31
N THR A 96 -2.56 6.42 -7.62
CA THR A 96 -3.14 7.56 -8.34
C THR A 96 -4.00 7.05 -9.49
N LEU A 97 -5.25 7.50 -9.52
CA LEU A 97 -6.21 7.26 -10.59
C LEU A 97 -6.25 8.51 -11.45
N ASP A 98 -5.38 8.54 -12.47
CA ASP A 98 -5.35 9.65 -13.41
C ASP A 98 -6.50 9.59 -14.40
N ASN A 99 -7.01 10.76 -14.77
CA ASN A 99 -8.11 10.92 -15.72
C ASN A 99 -9.38 10.12 -15.35
N PHE A 100 -9.67 9.97 -14.06
CA PHE A 100 -10.85 9.28 -13.57
C PHE A 100 -12.13 10.06 -13.90
N ILE A 101 -13.03 9.45 -14.67
CA ILE A 101 -14.25 10.10 -15.17
C ILE A 101 -15.39 9.88 -14.18
N VAL A 102 -15.94 10.97 -13.67
CA VAL A 102 -17.14 11.02 -12.84
C VAL A 102 -18.28 11.56 -13.70
N LYS A 103 -19.32 10.74 -13.90
CA LYS A 103 -20.50 11.12 -14.69
C LYS A 103 -21.60 11.63 -13.78
N GLU A 104 -22.40 12.56 -14.24
CA GLU A 104 -23.53 13.11 -13.48
C GLU A 104 -24.54 12.02 -13.07
N ASN A 105 -25.21 12.23 -11.94
CA ASN A 105 -26.26 11.33 -11.44
C ASN A 105 -25.81 9.87 -11.27
N THR A 106 -24.51 9.60 -11.11
CA THR A 106 -23.99 8.26 -10.80
C THR A 106 -23.49 8.15 -9.37
N LYS A 107 -23.48 6.91 -8.87
CA LYS A 107 -22.73 6.49 -7.70
C LYS A 107 -21.56 5.63 -8.18
N THR A 108 -20.37 5.97 -7.77
CA THR A 108 -19.16 5.21 -8.09
C THR A 108 -18.51 4.74 -6.79
N ASP A 109 -18.44 3.42 -6.63
CA ASP A 109 -17.79 2.78 -5.50
C ASP A 109 -16.37 2.38 -5.90
N ILE A 110 -15.36 2.96 -5.25
CA ILE A 110 -13.93 2.69 -5.45
C ILE A 110 -13.43 1.88 -4.27
N LYS A 111 -12.94 0.67 -4.54
CA LYS A 111 -12.33 -0.20 -3.53
C LYS A 111 -10.84 -0.35 -3.82
N THR A 112 -9.99 -0.02 -2.85
CA THR A 112 -8.54 -0.16 -3.00
C THR A 112 -7.99 -1.36 -2.24
N SER A 113 -6.80 -1.79 -2.65
CA SER A 113 -5.93 -2.73 -1.96
C SER A 113 -4.54 -2.10 -1.97
N LEU A 114 -4.14 -1.45 -0.87
CA LEU A 114 -2.87 -0.76 -0.78
C LEU A 114 -1.75 -1.71 -0.34
N GLY A 115 -0.67 -1.77 -1.12
CA GLY A 115 0.53 -2.51 -0.77
C GLY A 115 1.39 -1.77 0.26
N LEU A 116 2.18 -2.51 1.04
CA LEU A 116 3.16 -1.89 1.93
C LEU A 116 4.25 -1.18 1.12
N SER A 117 4.52 0.07 1.46
CA SER A 117 5.55 0.87 0.80
C SER A 117 6.94 0.33 1.06
N ASN A 118 7.21 -0.19 2.25
CA ASN A 118 8.54 -0.67 2.66
C ASN A 118 9.68 0.36 2.51
N ALA A 119 9.40 1.64 2.20
CA ALA A 119 10.42 2.64 1.90
C ALA A 119 11.41 2.88 3.04
N LEU A 120 10.97 2.72 4.29
CA LEU A 120 11.80 2.84 5.49
C LEU A 120 12.23 1.48 6.07
N ARG A 121 11.87 0.36 5.43
CA ARG A 121 12.19 -0.97 5.93
C ARG A 121 13.53 -1.45 5.38
N ILE A 122 14.52 -1.48 6.27
CA ILE A 122 15.87 -1.94 5.96
C ILE A 122 16.18 -3.17 6.80
N ALA A 123 16.40 -4.29 6.12
CA ALA A 123 16.76 -5.56 6.72
C ALA A 123 18.28 -5.69 6.82
N LEU A 124 18.77 -6.00 8.01
CA LEU A 124 20.14 -6.44 8.27
C LEU A 124 20.15 -7.96 8.34
N ILE A 125 20.62 -8.59 7.27
CA ILE A 125 20.73 -10.05 7.15
C ILE A 125 22.11 -10.46 7.66
N TYR A 126 22.15 -11.21 8.76
CA TYR A 126 23.38 -11.79 9.28
C TYR A 126 23.42 -13.27 8.96
N SER A 127 24.51 -13.74 8.35
CA SER A 127 24.65 -15.13 7.91
C SER A 127 25.94 -15.79 8.39
N ILE A 128 25.87 -17.10 8.63
CA ILE A 128 27.02 -17.94 9.00
C ILE A 128 28.00 -18.08 7.84
N ARG A 129 27.48 -18.10 6.59
CA ARG A 129 28.27 -18.24 5.36
C ARG A 129 27.98 -17.11 4.37
N LYS A 130 28.77 -17.04 3.30
CA LYS A 130 28.44 -16.17 2.17
C LYS A 130 27.13 -16.65 1.54
N LEU A 131 26.23 -15.72 1.25
CA LEU A 131 24.98 -15.94 0.54
C LEU A 131 25.20 -15.64 -0.94
N THR A 132 24.45 -16.32 -1.80
CA THR A 132 24.36 -15.94 -3.23
C THR A 132 23.38 -14.79 -3.41
N ASP A 133 23.44 -14.13 -4.56
CA ASP A 133 22.53 -13.02 -4.87
C ASP A 133 21.08 -13.50 -4.96
N GLU A 134 20.84 -14.72 -5.45
CA GLU A 134 19.51 -15.35 -5.48
C GLU A 134 18.96 -15.62 -4.07
N GLU A 135 19.80 -16.04 -3.14
CA GLU A 135 19.41 -16.26 -1.75
C GLU A 135 19.05 -14.94 -1.06
N ILE A 136 19.84 -13.89 -1.30
CA ILE A 136 19.56 -12.54 -0.78
C ILE A 136 18.25 -12.04 -1.38
N LYS A 137 18.06 -12.18 -2.70
CA LYS A 137 16.83 -11.78 -3.38
C LYS A 137 15.61 -12.51 -2.81
N LYS A 138 15.67 -13.83 -2.62
CA LYS A 138 14.58 -14.61 -2.03
C LYS A 138 14.24 -14.12 -0.61
N ILE A 139 15.25 -13.83 0.23
CA ILE A 139 15.03 -13.27 1.57
C ILE A 139 14.34 -11.90 1.48
N VAL A 140 14.80 -11.01 0.59
CA VAL A 140 14.19 -9.69 0.40
C VAL A 140 12.76 -9.81 -0.10
N ASP A 141 12.50 -10.69 -1.07
CA ASP A 141 11.15 -10.94 -1.61
C ASP A 141 10.22 -11.48 -0.52
N ASP A 142 10.68 -12.46 0.29
CA ASP A 142 9.92 -13.01 1.41
C ASP A 142 9.59 -11.90 2.44
N LEU A 143 10.60 -11.17 2.92
CA LEU A 143 10.43 -10.09 3.91
C LEU A 143 9.55 -8.94 3.38
N SER A 144 9.67 -8.58 2.10
CA SER A 144 8.87 -7.53 1.48
C SER A 144 7.38 -7.87 1.43
N ASN A 145 7.05 -9.16 1.46
CA ASN A 145 5.69 -9.70 1.43
C ASN A 145 5.22 -10.20 2.81
N ASP A 146 5.80 -9.69 3.91
CA ASP A 146 5.53 -10.10 5.30
C ASP A 146 5.69 -11.61 5.56
N LYS A 147 6.54 -12.30 4.78
CA LYS A 147 6.91 -13.70 5.02
C LYS A 147 8.22 -13.73 5.78
N GLU A 148 8.16 -13.73 7.10
CA GLU A 148 9.36 -13.79 7.97
C GLU A 148 9.99 -15.20 8.06
N GLU A 149 9.54 -16.12 7.21
CA GLU A 149 9.73 -17.57 7.34
C GLU A 149 10.66 -18.19 6.29
N SER A 150 11.58 -17.41 5.73
CA SER A 150 12.57 -17.94 4.78
C SER A 150 13.28 -19.18 5.36
N GLU A 151 13.48 -20.21 4.54
CA GLU A 151 14.09 -21.49 4.98
C GLU A 151 15.46 -21.29 5.63
N LEU A 152 16.20 -20.28 5.19
CA LEU A 152 17.51 -19.90 5.74
C LEU A 152 17.42 -19.27 7.14
N ILE A 153 16.29 -18.66 7.47
CA ILE A 153 15.99 -18.16 8.83
C ILE A 153 15.57 -19.35 9.70
N LYS A 154 14.68 -20.22 9.20
CA LYS A 154 14.20 -21.42 9.90
C LYS A 154 15.33 -22.38 10.28
N ASN A 155 16.28 -22.62 9.39
CA ASN A 155 17.43 -23.49 9.65
C ASN A 155 18.57 -22.79 10.42
N LYS A 156 18.35 -21.57 10.90
CA LYS A 156 19.32 -20.76 11.67
C LYS A 156 20.61 -20.43 10.91
N THR A 157 20.60 -20.51 9.57
CA THR A 157 21.71 -20.06 8.72
C THR A 157 21.81 -18.54 8.74
N CYS A 158 20.66 -17.87 8.78
CA CYS A 158 20.53 -16.44 8.86
C CYS A 158 19.72 -16.01 10.08
N TYR A 159 19.91 -14.78 10.53
CA TYR A 159 18.94 -14.05 11.34
C TYR A 159 18.80 -12.63 10.81
N ILE A 160 17.63 -12.03 11.05
CA ILE A 160 17.27 -10.68 10.57
C ILE A 160 17.23 -9.72 11.76
N MET A 161 17.76 -8.52 11.56
CA MET A 161 17.47 -7.37 12.41
C MET A 161 16.95 -6.22 11.54
N TRP A 162 16.10 -5.37 12.11
CA TRP A 162 15.65 -4.16 11.46
C TRP A 162 16.56 -2.99 11.85
N GLU A 163 16.91 -2.16 10.87
CA GLU A 163 17.50 -0.86 11.15
C GLU A 163 16.42 0.08 11.69
N ILE A 164 16.69 0.71 12.83
CA ILE A 164 15.80 1.67 13.51
C ILE A 164 16.25 3.09 13.17
#